data_AF-A0A7S0DTY5-F1
#
_entry.id   AF-A0A7S0DTY5-F1
#
_cell.length_a   1.000
_cell.length_b   1.000
_cell.length_c   1.000
_cell.angle_alpha   90.00
_cell.angle_beta   90.00
_cell.angle_gamma   90.00
#
_symmetry.space_group_name_H-M   'P 1'
#
loop_
_entity.id
_entity.type
_entity.pdbx_description
1 polymer ?
#
loop_
_entity_poly.entity_id
_entity_poly.type
_entity_poly.pdbx_seq_one_letter_code
_entity_poly.pdbx_strand_id
1 'polypeptide(L)'
;MASSPPTDRKRRKVCARCMRVETVCVCSVLPSVKYRLPVNVIVVQDPEEAKRPQICSVPIIQAVVNNCEVVVGTQFPKGFSETLDKALSEEGTVIMYPGQGSLPIEDFHINDRPQPPHPSSTPPPPPPPPCR
;
A
#
# COMPACT_ATOMS: atom_id res chain seq x y z
N MET A 1 -26.83 -47.26 7.98
CA MET A 1 -26.66 -46.00 7.23
C MET A 1 -27.45 -44.93 7.96
N ALA A 2 -26.78 -44.00 8.65
CA ALA A 2 -27.45 -42.86 9.26
C ALA A 2 -26.58 -41.63 8.99
N SER A 3 -26.98 -40.84 8.00
CA SER A 3 -26.33 -39.58 7.66
C SER A 3 -26.77 -38.53 8.68
N SER A 4 -25.82 -38.00 9.46
CA SER A 4 -26.09 -36.89 10.39
C SER A 4 -26.64 -35.68 9.63
N PRO A 5 -27.57 -34.90 10.23
CA PRO A 5 -28.15 -33.73 9.59
C PRO A 5 -27.08 -32.63 9.41
N PRO A 6 -27.22 -31.78 8.37
CA PRO A 6 -26.31 -30.65 8.18
C PRO A 6 -26.49 -29.67 9.33
N THR A 7 -25.49 -29.55 10.21
CA THR A 7 -25.46 -28.52 11.24
C THR A 7 -25.45 -27.16 10.55
N ASP A 8 -26.47 -26.35 10.83
CA ASP A 8 -26.56 -24.94 10.47
C ASP A 8 -25.23 -24.26 10.84
N ARG A 9 -24.41 -23.95 9.84
CA ARG A 9 -23.10 -23.33 10.04
C ARG A 9 -23.33 -21.87 10.38
N LYS A 10 -23.68 -21.58 11.63
CA LYS A 10 -23.74 -20.22 12.18
C LYS A 10 -22.48 -19.46 11.73
N ARG A 11 -22.67 -18.39 10.94
CA ARG A 11 -21.56 -17.54 10.48
C ARG A 11 -20.76 -17.09 11.69
N ARG A 12 -19.44 -17.24 11.63
CA ARG A 12 -18.54 -16.83 12.71
C ARG A 12 -18.69 -15.33 12.94
N LYS A 13 -18.83 -14.93 14.20
CA LYS A 13 -18.89 -13.51 14.58
C LYS A 13 -17.55 -12.83 14.30
N VAL A 14 -17.62 -11.57 13.89
CA VAL A 14 -16.47 -10.77 13.46
C VAL A 14 -16.40 -9.49 14.30
N CYS A 15 -15.20 -9.12 14.71
CA CYS A 15 -14.92 -7.87 15.41
C CYS A 15 -15.18 -6.67 14.48
N ALA A 16 -16.03 -5.73 14.90
CA ALA A 16 -16.33 -4.52 14.14
C ALA A 16 -15.12 -3.58 13.93
N ARG A 17 -14.07 -3.72 14.75
CA ARG A 17 -12.88 -2.85 14.70
C ARG A 17 -11.82 -3.37 13.73
N CYS A 18 -11.34 -4.60 13.93
CA CYS A 18 -10.24 -5.18 13.13
C CYS A 18 -10.71 -6.23 12.11
N MET A 19 -12.02 -6.45 11.99
CA MET A 19 -12.65 -7.40 11.06
C MET A 19 -12.23 -8.86 11.19
N ARG A 20 -11.43 -9.22 12.19
CA ARG A 20 -11.12 -10.63 12.49
C ARG A 20 -12.30 -11.35 13.13
N VAL A 21 -12.32 -12.67 12.96
CA VAL A 21 -13.18 -13.54 13.79
C VAL A 21 -12.88 -13.30 15.27
N GLU A 22 -13.92 -13.25 16.10
CA GLU A 22 -13.80 -12.91 17.53
C GLU A 22 -12.75 -13.74 18.28
N THR A 23 -12.65 -15.05 17.99
CA THR A 23 -11.72 -15.98 18.65
C THR A 23 -10.24 -15.67 18.42
N VAL A 24 -9.91 -14.91 17.36
CA VAL A 24 -8.53 -14.52 17.01
C VAL A 24 -8.41 -13.00 16.92
N CYS A 25 -9.33 -12.27 17.55
CA CYS A 25 -9.30 -10.82 17.61
C CYS A 25 -8.03 -10.34 18.33
N VAL A 26 -7.38 -9.32 17.76
CA VAL A 26 -6.15 -8.72 18.32
C VAL A 26 -6.38 -7.33 18.92
N CYS A 27 -7.62 -6.85 18.99
CA CYS A 27 -7.91 -5.48 19.41
C CYS A 27 -7.45 -5.14 20.83
N SER A 28 -7.26 -6.13 21.71
CA SER A 28 -6.74 -5.93 23.07
C SER A 28 -5.30 -5.40 23.10
N VAL A 29 -4.52 -5.65 22.05
CA VAL A 29 -3.13 -5.17 21.93
C VAL A 29 -2.98 -4.04 20.90
N LEU A 30 -4.07 -3.65 20.22
CA LEU A 30 -4.03 -2.52 19.30
C LEU A 30 -4.14 -1.21 20.09
N PRO A 31 -3.41 -0.15 19.67
CA PRO A 31 -3.48 1.16 20.32
C PRO A 31 -4.92 1.68 20.34
N SER A 32 -5.39 2.22 21.47
CA SER A 32 -6.76 2.75 21.57
C SER A 32 -7.00 3.96 20.68
N VAL A 33 -5.95 4.76 20.45
CA VAL A 33 -5.96 5.93 19.56
C VAL A 33 -5.17 5.61 18.31
N LYS A 34 -5.73 5.92 17.14
CA LYS A 34 -5.04 5.72 15.86
C LYS A 34 -3.86 6.68 15.73
N TYR A 35 -2.77 6.18 15.17
CA TYR A 35 -1.61 6.99 14.80
C TYR A 35 -1.95 7.89 13.61
N ARG A 36 -1.47 9.14 13.66
CA ARG A 36 -1.38 9.99 12.48
C ARG A 36 0.06 10.01 12.04
N LEU A 37 0.33 9.40 10.89
CA LEU A 37 1.68 9.28 10.37
C LEU A 37 2.07 10.58 9.64
N PRO A 38 3.36 10.93 9.59
CA PRO A 38 3.85 12.08 8.82
C PRO A 38 3.77 11.87 7.30
N VAL A 39 3.47 10.64 6.87
CA VAL A 39 3.29 10.25 5.47
C VAL A 39 1.86 9.78 5.24
N ASN A 40 1.36 9.91 4.01
CA ASN A 40 0.10 9.29 3.61
C ASN A 40 0.34 7.82 3.25
N VAL A 41 -0.48 6.92 3.80
CA VAL A 41 -0.39 5.48 3.52
C VAL A 41 -1.48 5.11 2.54
N ILE A 42 -1.09 4.59 1.38
CA ILE A 42 -2.02 4.05 0.40
C ILE A 42 -1.75 2.56 0.28
N VAL A 43 -2.73 1.73 0.60
CA VAL A 43 -2.64 0.29 0.45
C VAL A 43 -3.35 -0.10 -0.83
N VAL A 44 -2.59 -0.66 -1.77
CA VAL A 44 -3.15 -1.30 -2.96
C VAL A 44 -3.46 -2.75 -2.61
N GLN A 45 -4.71 -3.17 -2.79
CA GLN A 45 -5.17 -4.49 -2.35
C GLN A 45 -5.84 -5.28 -3.49
N ASP A 46 -5.53 -6.56 -3.59
CA ASP A 46 -6.18 -7.46 -4.55
C ASP A 46 -7.67 -7.68 -4.19
N PRO A 47 -8.59 -7.74 -5.17
CA PRO A 47 -10.02 -7.95 -4.91
C PRO A 47 -10.35 -9.26 -4.18
N GLU A 48 -9.63 -10.35 -4.42
CA GLU A 48 -9.86 -11.65 -3.76
C GLU A 48 -9.42 -11.63 -2.29
N GLU A 49 -8.42 -10.80 -1.95
CA GLU A 49 -8.07 -10.53 -0.56
C GLU A 49 -9.11 -9.64 0.10
N ALA A 50 -9.55 -8.57 -0.57
CA ALA A 50 -10.55 -7.65 -0.04
C ALA A 50 -11.89 -8.34 0.29
N LYS A 51 -12.24 -9.41 -0.44
CA LYS A 51 -13.41 -10.27 -0.15
C LYS A 51 -13.28 -11.07 1.15
N ARG A 52 -12.07 -11.21 1.71
CA ARG A 52 -11.76 -12.01 2.90
C ARG A 52 -11.09 -11.16 3.99
N PRO A 53 -11.73 -10.05 4.44
CA PRO A 53 -11.10 -9.10 5.36
C PRO A 53 -10.71 -9.72 6.71
N GLN A 54 -11.29 -10.87 7.08
CA GLN A 54 -11.02 -11.55 8.35
C GLN A 54 -9.61 -12.12 8.45
N ILE A 55 -8.92 -12.32 7.32
CA ILE A 55 -7.55 -12.85 7.26
C ILE A 55 -6.54 -11.84 6.71
N CYS A 56 -6.98 -10.63 6.33
CA CYS A 56 -6.13 -9.59 5.78
C CYS A 56 -5.57 -8.67 6.86
N SER A 57 -4.44 -8.05 6.57
CA SER A 57 -3.83 -7.01 7.42
C SER A 57 -4.50 -5.65 7.27
N VAL A 58 -5.09 -5.35 6.11
CA VAL A 58 -5.68 -4.04 5.77
C VAL A 58 -6.65 -3.52 6.84
N PRO A 59 -7.62 -4.31 7.34
CA PRO A 59 -8.52 -3.83 8.41
C PRO A 59 -7.80 -3.50 9.72
N ILE A 60 -6.67 -4.14 10.02
CA ILE A 60 -5.84 -3.76 11.18
C ILE A 60 -5.22 -2.41 10.95
N ILE A 61 -4.59 -2.22 9.79
CA ILE A 61 -3.89 -0.98 9.43
C ILE A 61 -4.87 0.18 9.53
N GLN A 62 -6.07 0.04 8.95
CA GLN A 62 -7.13 1.03 9.07
C GLN A 62 -7.64 1.22 10.52
N ALA A 63 -7.56 0.19 11.38
CA ALA A 63 -7.93 0.29 12.79
C ALA A 63 -6.87 1.00 13.66
N VAL A 64 -5.65 1.21 13.16
CA VAL A 64 -4.54 1.81 13.90
C VAL A 64 -3.91 3.04 13.23
N VAL A 65 -4.15 3.31 11.95
CA VAL A 65 -3.64 4.49 11.21
C VAL A 65 -4.82 5.35 10.74
N ASN A 66 -4.72 6.67 10.95
CA ASN A 66 -5.75 7.63 10.55
C ASN A 66 -5.71 7.96 9.05
N ASN A 67 -4.53 8.23 8.51
CA ASN A 67 -4.30 8.61 7.12
C ASN A 67 -3.91 7.40 6.26
N CYS A 68 -4.78 6.39 6.26
CA CYS A 68 -4.64 5.19 5.44
C CYS A 68 -5.81 5.10 4.46
N GLU A 69 -5.51 5.16 3.17
CA GLU A 69 -6.46 4.92 2.08
C GLU A 69 -6.22 3.52 1.49
N VAL A 70 -7.28 2.91 0.95
CA VAL A 70 -7.20 1.57 0.34
C VAL A 70 -7.77 1.65 -1.07
N VAL A 71 -6.98 1.20 -2.05
CA VAL A 71 -7.39 1.12 -3.45
C VAL A 71 -7.39 -0.33 -3.87
N VAL A 72 -8.57 -0.84 -4.25
CA VAL A 72 -8.77 -2.27 -4.57
C VAL A 72 -8.77 -2.47 -6.07
N GLY A 73 -7.92 -3.36 -6.58
CA GLY A 73 -7.83 -3.65 -8.00
C GLY A 73 -6.68 -4.61 -8.34
N THR A 74 -6.62 -5.03 -9.60
CA THR A 74 -5.52 -5.85 -10.13
C THR A 74 -4.68 -5.11 -11.17
N GLN A 75 -5.23 -4.04 -11.74
CA GLN A 75 -4.58 -3.16 -12.70
C GLN A 75 -4.97 -1.72 -12.38
N PHE A 76 -4.01 -0.80 -12.53
CA PHE A 76 -4.16 0.61 -12.13
C PHE A 76 -3.71 1.52 -13.27
N PRO A 77 -4.44 1.55 -14.41
CA PRO A 77 -4.15 2.51 -15.47
C PRO A 77 -4.37 3.94 -14.97
N LYS A 78 -3.74 4.92 -15.62
CA LYS A 78 -3.95 6.34 -15.32
C LYS A 78 -5.44 6.68 -15.36
N GLY A 79 -5.95 7.37 -14.35
CA GLY A 79 -7.37 7.70 -14.19
C GLY A 79 -8.19 6.65 -13.43
N PHE A 80 -7.61 5.51 -13.06
CA PHE A 80 -8.31 4.49 -12.27
C PHE A 80 -8.65 4.98 -10.85
N SER A 81 -7.75 5.72 -10.23
CA SER A 81 -7.91 6.24 -8.87
C SER A 81 -7.16 7.56 -8.76
N GLU A 82 -7.89 8.64 -8.48
CA GLU A 82 -7.31 9.97 -8.28
C GLU A 82 -6.24 9.96 -7.19
N THR A 83 -6.48 9.24 -6.08
CA THR A 83 -5.48 9.07 -5.01
C THR A 83 -4.16 8.47 -5.52
N LEU A 84 -4.22 7.43 -6.37
CA LEU A 84 -3.01 6.81 -6.93
C LEU A 84 -2.36 7.70 -7.98
N ASP A 85 -3.13 8.30 -8.87
CA ASP A 85 -2.60 9.20 -9.89
C ASP A 85 -1.87 10.39 -9.25
N LYS A 86 -2.45 10.95 -8.19
CA LYS A 86 -1.83 12.01 -7.41
C LYS A 86 -0.55 11.52 -6.73
N ALA A 87 -0.63 10.42 -5.98
CA ALA A 87 0.55 9.87 -5.30
C ALA A 87 1.69 9.55 -6.28
N LEU A 88 1.40 8.93 -7.42
CA LEU A 88 2.42 8.56 -8.42
C LEU A 88 3.02 9.77 -9.16
N SER A 89 2.33 10.91 -9.16
CA SER A 89 2.86 12.16 -9.75
C SER A 89 3.60 13.05 -8.74
N GLU A 90 3.39 12.84 -7.44
CA GLU A 90 4.08 13.57 -6.38
C GLU A 90 5.54 13.13 -6.24
N GLU A 91 6.42 14.12 -6.09
CA GLU A 91 7.79 13.86 -5.66
C GLU A 91 7.80 13.38 -4.20
N GLY A 92 8.64 12.39 -3.90
CA GLY A 92 8.72 11.79 -2.56
C GLY A 92 7.81 10.59 -2.33
N THR A 93 6.98 10.19 -3.29
CA THR A 93 6.26 8.92 -3.21
C THR A 93 7.21 7.74 -3.33
N VAL A 94 7.04 6.79 -2.40
CA VAL A 94 7.81 5.56 -2.30
C VAL A 94 6.87 4.37 -2.40
N ILE A 95 7.25 3.39 -3.22
CA ILE A 95 6.50 2.14 -3.37
C ILE A 95 7.21 1.07 -2.55
N MET A 96 6.50 0.53 -1.56
CA MET A 96 6.98 -0.59 -0.75
C MET A 96 6.41 -1.88 -1.34
N TYR A 97 7.21 -2.59 -2.12
CA TYR A 97 6.82 -3.83 -2.77
C TYR A 97 8.02 -4.78 -2.89
N PRO A 98 7.86 -6.08 -2.56
CA PRO A 98 8.91 -7.07 -2.78
C PRO A 98 9.05 -7.32 -4.29
N GLY A 99 9.99 -6.62 -4.92
CA GLY A 99 10.26 -6.69 -6.35
C GLY A 99 11.74 -6.92 -6.64
N GLN A 100 12.03 -7.31 -7.88
CA GLN A 100 13.42 -7.38 -8.35
C GLN A 100 14.03 -5.98 -8.31
N GLY A 101 15.20 -5.85 -7.66
CA GLY A 101 15.85 -4.54 -7.47
C GLY A 101 15.21 -3.67 -6.38
N SER A 102 14.26 -4.20 -5.61
CA SER A 102 13.78 -3.49 -4.40
C SER A 102 14.89 -3.42 -3.35
N LEU A 103 14.96 -2.28 -2.67
CA LEU A 103 15.87 -2.05 -1.55
C LEU A 103 15.15 -2.45 -0.25
N PRO A 104 15.82 -3.15 0.69
CA PRO A 104 15.29 -3.34 2.03
C PRO A 104 14.93 -2.00 2.67
N ILE A 105 13.86 -1.96 3.47
CA ILE A 105 13.40 -0.71 4.08
C ILE A 105 14.42 -0.15 5.07
N GLU A 106 15.20 -1.04 5.70
CA GLU A 106 16.27 -0.72 6.63
C GLU A 106 17.41 0.04 5.96
N ASP A 107 17.63 -0.23 4.67
CA ASP A 107 18.67 0.39 3.85
C ASP A 107 18.13 1.62 3.08
N PHE A 108 16.81 1.88 3.14
CA PHE A 108 16.17 2.99 2.43
C PHE A 108 16.19 4.27 3.27
N HIS A 109 16.82 5.32 2.73
CA HIS A 109 16.72 6.67 3.25
C HIS A 109 15.89 7.53 2.31
N ILE A 110 14.90 8.24 2.88
CA ILE A 110 13.99 9.10 2.10
C ILE A 110 14.70 10.20 1.31
N ASN A 111 15.91 10.58 1.74
CA ASN A 111 16.74 11.59 1.10
C ASN A 111 17.66 11.03 -0.02
N ASP A 112 17.87 9.71 -0.08
CA ASP A 112 18.76 9.05 -1.06
C ASP A 112 18.04 8.71 -2.38
N ARG A 113 16.94 9.41 -2.67
CA ARG A 113 16.19 9.19 -3.92
C ARG A 113 17.14 9.39 -5.11
N PRO A 114 17.13 8.49 -6.12
CA PRO A 114 17.80 8.77 -7.37
C PRO A 114 17.28 10.11 -7.89
N GLN A 115 18.15 11.13 -7.90
CA GLN A 115 17.77 12.40 -8.49
C GLN A 115 17.47 12.14 -9.97
N PRO A 116 16.35 12.65 -10.51
CA PRO A 116 16.19 12.68 -11.96
C PRO A 116 17.45 13.32 -12.55
N PRO A 117 17.96 12.83 -13.70
CA PRO A 117 19.21 13.35 -14.25
C PRO A 117 19.13 14.87 -14.35
N HIS A 118 19.97 15.56 -13.58
CA HIS A 118 20.06 17.01 -13.62
C HIS A 118 20.37 17.45 -15.06
N PRO A 119 19.74 18.52 -15.59
CA PRO A 119 20.01 19.03 -16.94
C PRO A 119 21.45 19.49 -17.16
N SER A 120 22.26 19.59 -16.09
CA SER A 120 23.70 19.89 -16.14
C SER A 120 24.57 18.76 -16.70
N SER A 121 24.01 17.57 -16.95
CA SER A 121 24.72 16.44 -17.56
C SER A 121 24.73 16.48 -19.10
N THR A 122 24.16 17.52 -19.71
CA THR A 122 24.19 17.69 -21.16
C THR A 122 25.58 18.22 -21.57
N PRO A 123 26.37 17.47 -22.38
CA PRO A 123 27.65 17.99 -22.85
C PRO A 123 27.43 19.28 -23.66
N PRO A 124 28.34 20.27 -23.57
CA PRO A 124 28.23 21.48 -24.36
C PRO A 124 28.18 21.13 -25.86
N PRO A 125 27.45 21.91 -26.68
CA PRO A 125 27.42 21.69 -28.12
C PRO A 125 28.85 21.76 -28.68
N PRO A 126 29.17 20.98 -29.73
CA PRO A 126 30.47 21.05 -30.36
C PRO A 126 30.73 22.48 -30.88
N PRO A 127 32.00 22.93 -30.91
CA PRO A 127 32.33 24.25 -31.43
C PRO A 127 31.87 24.37 -32.89
N PRO A 128 31.46 25.58 -33.33
CA PRO A 128 31.09 25.79 -34.72
C PRO A 128 32.28 25.48 -35.64
N PRO A 129 32.02 24.98 -36.87
CA PRO A 129 33.08 24.72 -37.84
C PRO A 129 33.84 26.02 -38.16
N PRO A 130 35.16 25.95 -38.45
CA PRO A 130 35.93 27.13 -38.81
C PRO A 130 35.33 27.79 -40.06
N CYS A 131 35.15 29.12 -40.01
CA CYS A 131 34.74 29.90 -41.17
C CYS A 131 35.78 29.71 -42.29
N ARG A 132 35.32 29.31 -43.48
CA ARG A 132 36.11 29.19 -44.70
C ARG A 132 36.18 30.51 -45.45
#